data_AF-A0A9E0XXZ6-F1
#
_entry.id   AF-A0A9E0XXZ6-F1
#
_cell.length_a   1.000
_cell.length_b   1.000
_cell.length_c   1.000
_cell.angle_alpha   90.00
_cell.angle_beta   90.00
_cell.angle_gamma   90.00
#
_symmetry.space_group_name_H-M   'P 1'
#
loop_
_entity.id
_entity.type
_entity.pdbx_description
1 polymer ?
#
loop_
_entity_poly.entity_id
_entity_poly.type
_entity_poly.pdbx_seq_one_letter_code
_entity_poly.pdbx_strand_id
1 'polypeptide(L)'
;MIIVSAYLFAYAMRFDFDLKKALDGTDHFDFYLSLVFIVFLKLALLAVFGQFRSLLRFFHMPDLVKIFLSISIAESIILMLTMIDVIQNSRGIIAMDYILSLVGICGFRILFRIYNERNLKSDGKKLNARIAIVGAGDTGCSLAADLLGRRRLGISPVLFLDDDKSKQGRSIMGLNVLAIPENFGTLKNIYSIDKLIIAMPSAPRHKIGEIAKNARKANLSVNIVPSPEELASGKVTMSKVRNVEIEDILGRKPVELESETLREMVRGKVVLVTGAGGSIGSELCRQIAARNPSLLVLLEQCEVQMFQVEQELLSMELGVDIRCAIADVTDEDRMREVFAKYSPEIVFHAAAHKHVPMMESQPGEALKNNTLGTWITANCASEAKVKKFVLISTDKAVNPTNVMGATKRLAEMCIRAMQTKPGNTTAFAAVRFGNVLGSSGSVIPTFKKQIEKGGPVTVTHPEITRFFMTIPEAVGLVLQCGALADGGEIFVLDMGNPMKIIDIARQMISLSGFEPNV
;
A
#
# COMPACT_ATOMS: atom_id res chain seq x y z
N MET A 1 21.28 -34.01 -27.51
CA MET A 1 20.46 -34.37 -28.68
C MET A 1 20.46 -33.28 -29.73
N ILE A 2 19.82 -32.13 -29.53
CA ILE A 2 19.72 -31.06 -30.55
C ILE A 2 21.09 -30.68 -31.15
N ILE A 3 22.10 -30.43 -30.32
CA ILE A 3 23.46 -30.04 -30.77
C ILE A 3 24.11 -31.15 -31.63
N VAL A 4 24.00 -32.40 -31.19
CA VAL A 4 24.55 -33.55 -31.92
C VAL A 4 23.86 -33.72 -33.27
N SER A 5 22.53 -33.62 -33.29
CA SER A 5 21.74 -33.71 -34.52
C SER A 5 22.04 -32.55 -35.48
N ALA A 6 22.23 -31.33 -34.97
CA ALA A 6 22.59 -30.17 -35.77
C ALA A 6 23.94 -30.35 -36.47
N TYR A 7 24.96 -30.80 -35.74
CA TYR A 7 26.29 -31.03 -36.30
C TYR A 7 26.31 -32.18 -37.32
N LEU A 8 25.67 -33.31 -37.00
CA LEU A 8 25.58 -34.45 -37.93
C LEU A 8 24.80 -34.09 -39.20
N PHE A 9 23.74 -33.28 -39.07
CA PHE A 9 22.97 -32.82 -40.22
C PHE A 9 23.74 -31.81 -41.07
N ALA A 10 24.49 -30.90 -40.45
CA ALA A 10 25.41 -30.01 -41.16
C ALA A 10 26.48 -30.79 -41.93
N TYR A 11 27.01 -31.86 -41.33
CA TYR A 11 27.96 -32.77 -41.97
C TYR A 11 27.31 -33.49 -43.16
N ALA A 12 26.13 -34.09 -42.97
CA ALA A 12 25.41 -34.77 -44.05
C ALA A 12 25.06 -33.83 -45.22
N MET A 13 24.60 -32.61 -44.93
CA MET A 13 24.30 -31.61 -45.96
C MET A 13 25.54 -31.16 -46.74
N ARG A 14 26.71 -31.07 -46.09
CA ARG A 14 27.95 -30.66 -46.75
C ARG A 14 28.40 -31.65 -47.83
N PHE A 15 28.08 -32.93 -47.63
CA PHE A 15 28.47 -34.05 -48.48
C PHE A 15 27.28 -34.65 -49.26
N ASP A 16 26.22 -33.87 -49.49
CA ASP A 16 25.03 -34.28 -50.27
C ASP A 16 24.40 -35.61 -49.78
N PHE A 17 24.44 -35.86 -48.47
CA PHE A 17 24.00 -37.09 -47.81
C PHE A 17 24.76 -38.36 -48.20
N ASP A 18 25.88 -38.24 -48.92
CA ASP A 18 26.81 -39.32 -49.22
C ASP A 18 27.82 -39.49 -48.08
N LEU A 19 27.40 -40.17 -47.00
CA LEU A 19 28.23 -40.37 -45.81
C LEU A 19 29.53 -41.16 -46.08
N LYS A 20 29.62 -41.92 -47.19
CA LYS A 20 30.86 -42.64 -47.54
C LYS A 20 31.96 -41.67 -47.97
N LYS A 21 31.65 -40.71 -48.85
CA LYS A 21 32.60 -39.63 -49.23
C LYS A 21 33.01 -38.75 -48.05
N ALA A 22 32.12 -38.58 -47.08
CA ALA A 22 32.37 -37.80 -45.89
C ALA A 22 33.38 -38.48 -44.94
N LEU A 23 33.36 -39.83 -44.90
CA LEU A 23 34.19 -40.64 -44.00
C LEU A 23 35.50 -41.12 -44.63
N ASP A 24 35.60 -41.21 -45.96
CA ASP A 24 36.80 -41.69 -46.67
C ASP A 24 37.97 -40.66 -46.68
N GLY A 25 37.71 -39.38 -46.35
CA GLY A 25 38.69 -38.28 -46.43
C GLY A 25 39.17 -37.71 -45.09
N THR A 26 38.66 -38.19 -43.96
CA THR A 26 38.97 -37.69 -42.61
C THR A 26 39.21 -38.88 -41.69
N ASP A 27 40.29 -38.86 -40.90
CA ASP A 27 40.55 -39.93 -39.95
C ASP A 27 39.35 -40.05 -39.00
N HIS A 28 38.75 -41.24 -38.90
CA HIS A 28 37.53 -41.46 -38.12
C HIS A 28 37.70 -40.99 -36.67
N PHE A 29 38.92 -41.10 -36.15
CA PHE A 29 39.29 -40.63 -34.82
C PHE A 29 39.12 -39.11 -34.64
N ASP A 30 39.57 -38.31 -35.63
CA ASP A 30 39.48 -36.85 -35.59
C ASP A 30 38.05 -36.34 -35.71
N PHE A 31 37.21 -37.05 -36.46
CA PHE A 31 35.78 -36.76 -36.55
C PHE A 31 35.06 -36.96 -35.20
N TYR A 32 35.27 -38.10 -34.54
CA TYR A 32 34.64 -38.35 -33.24
C TYR A 32 35.20 -37.41 -32.15
N LEU A 33 36.50 -37.12 -32.17
CA LEU A 33 37.12 -36.22 -31.21
C LEU A 33 36.59 -34.78 -31.36
N SER A 34 36.47 -34.29 -32.60
CA SER A 34 35.90 -32.96 -32.89
C SER A 34 34.42 -32.87 -32.52
N LEU A 35 33.62 -33.91 -32.80
CA LEU A 35 32.21 -33.99 -32.38
C LEU A 35 32.08 -33.90 -30.85
N VAL A 36 32.86 -34.70 -30.11
CA VAL A 36 32.83 -34.69 -28.63
C VAL A 36 33.24 -33.32 -28.09
N PHE A 37 34.30 -32.72 -28.65
CA PHE A 37 34.76 -31.40 -28.25
C PHE A 37 33.70 -30.30 -28.51
N ILE A 38 33.11 -30.27 -29.70
CA ILE A 38 32.09 -29.27 -30.09
C ILE A 38 30.85 -29.37 -29.18
N VAL A 39 30.38 -30.60 -28.94
CA VAL A 39 29.23 -30.84 -28.06
C VAL A 39 29.55 -30.39 -26.64
N PHE A 40 30.72 -30.76 -26.12
CA PHE A 40 31.14 -30.37 -24.77
C PHE A 40 31.25 -28.85 -24.63
N LEU A 41 31.92 -28.17 -25.56
CA LEU A 41 32.09 -26.72 -25.54
C LEU A 41 30.74 -25.98 -25.55
N LYS A 42 29.82 -26.38 -26.44
CA LYS A 42 28.49 -25.78 -26.51
C LYS A 42 27.67 -26.01 -25.24
N LEU A 43 27.73 -27.21 -24.67
CA LEU A 43 27.05 -27.51 -23.40
C LEU A 43 27.65 -26.72 -22.23
N ALA A 44 28.98 -26.59 -22.17
CA ALA A 44 29.67 -25.81 -21.15
C ALA A 44 29.27 -24.32 -21.22
N LEU A 45 29.27 -23.73 -22.42
CA LEU A 45 28.86 -22.34 -22.60
C LEU A 45 27.36 -22.14 -22.30
N LEU A 46 26.49 -23.05 -22.71
CA LEU A 46 25.07 -23.00 -22.32
C LEU A 46 24.89 -23.08 -20.79
N ALA A 47 25.73 -23.85 -20.09
CA ALA A 47 25.72 -23.93 -18.64
C ALA A 47 26.22 -22.65 -17.96
N VAL A 48 27.31 -22.06 -18.45
CA VAL A 48 27.84 -20.77 -17.98
C VAL A 48 26.82 -19.65 -18.15
N PHE A 49 26.11 -19.62 -19.29
CA PHE A 49 25.02 -18.68 -19.55
C PHE A 49 23.70 -19.04 -18.83
N GLY A 50 23.73 -20.00 -17.90
CA GLY A 50 22.64 -20.34 -17.00
C GLY A 50 21.46 -21.04 -17.67
N GLN A 51 21.62 -21.58 -18.88
CA GLN A 51 20.50 -22.11 -19.65
C GLN A 51 19.90 -23.39 -19.06
N PHE A 52 20.67 -24.16 -18.28
CA PHE A 52 20.16 -25.33 -17.55
C PHE A 52 19.53 -24.98 -16.19
N ARG A 53 19.72 -23.74 -15.69
CA ARG A 53 19.06 -23.24 -14.47
C ARG A 53 17.71 -22.58 -14.77
N SER A 54 17.50 -22.15 -16.02
CA SER A 54 16.22 -21.59 -16.46
C SER A 54 15.19 -22.70 -16.58
N LEU A 55 14.12 -22.61 -15.78
CA LEU A 55 12.96 -23.49 -15.90
C LEU A 55 12.37 -23.32 -17.31
N LEU A 56 12.29 -24.41 -18.08
CA LEU A 56 11.78 -24.42 -19.47
C LEU A 56 10.40 -23.78 -19.65
N ARG A 57 9.64 -23.62 -18.57
CA ARG A 57 8.31 -22.99 -18.52
C ARG A 57 8.33 -21.46 -18.51
N PHE A 58 9.43 -20.83 -18.09
CA PHE A 58 9.55 -19.37 -17.91
C PHE A 58 10.56 -18.76 -18.89
N PHE A 59 10.53 -19.19 -20.14
CA PHE A 59 11.43 -18.70 -21.19
C PHE A 59 11.03 -17.28 -21.65
N HIS A 60 11.89 -16.30 -21.39
CA HIS A 60 11.68 -14.87 -21.72
C HIS A 60 12.67 -14.35 -22.77
N MET A 61 12.44 -13.12 -23.28
CA MET A 61 13.33 -12.47 -24.25
C MET A 61 14.82 -12.43 -23.83
N PRO A 62 15.18 -12.20 -22.55
CA PRO A 62 16.59 -12.25 -22.14
C PRO A 62 17.24 -13.63 -22.29
N ASP A 63 16.47 -14.72 -22.27
CA ASP A 63 17.00 -16.07 -22.46
C ASP A 63 17.36 -16.34 -23.91
N LEU A 64 16.64 -15.75 -24.88
CA LEU A 64 16.99 -15.80 -26.30
C LEU A 64 18.35 -15.15 -26.56
N VAL A 65 18.59 -13.98 -25.96
CA VAL A 65 19.88 -13.27 -26.08
C VAL A 65 21.02 -14.10 -25.49
N LYS A 66 20.81 -14.74 -24.34
CA LYS A 66 21.82 -15.62 -23.72
C LYS A 66 22.13 -16.84 -24.57
N ILE A 67 21.13 -17.47 -25.18
CA ILE A 67 21.33 -18.60 -26.11
C ILE A 67 22.14 -18.12 -27.32
N PHE A 68 21.74 -17.00 -27.93
CA PHE A 68 22.45 -16.40 -29.06
C PHE A 68 23.93 -16.14 -28.75
N LEU A 69 24.22 -15.47 -27.62
CA LEU A 69 25.60 -15.20 -27.20
C LEU A 69 26.38 -16.49 -26.94
N SER A 70 25.80 -17.45 -26.22
CA SER A 70 26.49 -18.71 -25.87
C SER A 70 26.89 -19.52 -27.12
N ILE A 71 26.00 -19.61 -28.12
CA ILE A 71 26.24 -20.35 -29.35
C ILE A 71 27.21 -19.56 -30.26
N SER A 72 27.07 -18.24 -30.37
CA SER A 72 28.00 -17.40 -31.13
C SER A 72 29.43 -17.47 -30.60
N ILE A 73 29.62 -17.48 -29.27
CA ILE A 73 30.94 -17.64 -28.65
C ILE A 73 31.51 -19.03 -28.94
N ALA A 74 30.68 -20.08 -28.82
CA ALA A 74 31.11 -21.46 -29.10
C ALA A 74 31.63 -21.60 -30.53
N GLU A 75 30.85 -21.11 -31.52
CA GLU A 75 31.24 -21.19 -32.93
C GLU A 75 32.43 -20.30 -33.28
N SER A 76 32.57 -19.14 -32.62
CA SER A 76 33.75 -18.30 -32.82
C SER A 76 35.03 -19.01 -32.36
N ILE A 77 34.98 -19.74 -31.25
CA ILE A 77 36.10 -20.57 -30.76
C ILE A 77 36.37 -21.72 -31.73
N ILE A 78 35.34 -22.43 -32.19
CA ILE A 78 35.49 -23.54 -33.14
C ILE A 78 36.08 -23.05 -34.47
N LEU A 79 35.60 -21.92 -34.98
CA LEU A 79 36.14 -21.28 -36.18
C LEU A 79 37.61 -20.88 -35.98
N MET A 80 37.95 -20.28 -34.83
CA MET A 80 39.33 -19.91 -34.51
C MET A 80 40.25 -21.15 -34.49
N LEU A 81 39.83 -22.23 -33.83
CA LEU A 81 40.58 -23.50 -33.78
C LEU A 81 40.73 -24.16 -35.16
N THR A 82 39.75 -23.96 -36.03
CA THR A 82 39.80 -24.42 -37.43
C THR A 82 40.77 -23.57 -38.26
N MET A 83 40.92 -22.27 -37.95
CA MET A 83 41.85 -21.38 -38.67
C MET A 83 43.33 -21.61 -38.31
N ILE A 84 43.61 -22.23 -37.16
CA ILE A 84 44.95 -22.61 -36.71
C ILE A 84 45.23 -24.12 -36.88
N ASP A 85 44.43 -24.80 -37.72
CA ASP A 85 44.55 -26.22 -38.07
C ASP A 85 44.52 -27.21 -36.89
N VAL A 86 43.96 -26.80 -35.74
CA VAL A 86 43.75 -27.69 -34.57
C VAL A 86 42.54 -28.59 -34.79
N ILE A 87 41.53 -28.12 -35.53
CA ILE A 87 40.34 -28.90 -35.90
C ILE A 87 40.17 -28.87 -37.42
N GLN A 88 40.21 -30.03 -38.07
CA GLN A 88 40.03 -30.14 -39.52
C GLN A 88 38.55 -30.20 -39.91
N ASN A 89 37.85 -29.07 -39.77
CA ASN A 89 36.44 -28.94 -40.16
C ASN A 89 36.27 -27.99 -41.35
N SER A 90 35.40 -28.33 -42.30
CA SER A 90 35.02 -27.41 -43.36
C SER A 90 34.26 -26.22 -42.78
N ARG A 91 34.66 -24.99 -43.13
CA ARG A 91 34.01 -23.74 -42.66
C ARG A 91 32.50 -23.72 -42.93
N GLY A 92 32.05 -24.35 -44.02
CA GLY A 92 30.63 -24.50 -44.34
C GLY A 92 29.85 -25.35 -43.32
N ILE A 93 30.49 -26.36 -42.71
CA ILE A 93 29.87 -27.21 -41.68
C ILE A 93 29.66 -26.40 -40.40
N ILE A 94 30.65 -25.60 -40.01
CA ILE A 94 30.59 -24.70 -38.85
C ILE A 94 29.45 -23.68 -39.02
N ALA A 95 29.35 -23.04 -40.19
CA ALA A 95 28.28 -22.09 -40.47
C ALA A 95 26.88 -22.74 -40.48
N MET A 96 26.75 -23.96 -41.03
CA MET A 96 25.49 -24.70 -41.02
C MET A 96 25.11 -25.17 -39.61
N ASP A 97 26.06 -25.71 -38.85
CA ASP A 97 25.85 -26.14 -37.47
C ASP A 97 25.45 -24.97 -36.57
N TYR A 98 26.02 -23.78 -36.76
CA TYR A 98 25.60 -22.56 -36.06
C TYR A 98 24.11 -22.28 -36.22
N ILE A 99 23.64 -22.22 -37.48
CA ILE A 99 22.24 -21.92 -37.80
C ILE A 99 21.32 -23.02 -37.26
N LEU A 100 21.66 -24.29 -37.49
CA LEU A 100 20.85 -25.43 -37.07
C LEU A 100 20.78 -25.57 -35.54
N SER A 101 21.89 -25.34 -34.84
CA SER A 101 21.95 -25.34 -33.38
C SER A 101 21.10 -24.20 -32.80
N LEU A 102 21.21 -22.99 -33.35
CA LEU A 102 20.45 -21.83 -32.88
C LEU A 102 18.94 -22.02 -33.09
N VAL A 103 18.54 -22.42 -34.30
CA VAL A 103 17.13 -22.67 -34.65
C VAL A 103 16.58 -23.84 -33.84
N GLY A 104 17.33 -24.93 -33.71
CA GLY A 104 16.90 -26.12 -32.97
C GLY A 104 16.65 -25.84 -31.49
N ILE A 105 17.57 -25.16 -30.81
CA ILE A 105 17.44 -24.88 -29.37
C ILE A 105 16.33 -23.85 -29.11
N CYS A 106 16.30 -22.75 -29.87
CA CYS A 106 15.26 -21.73 -29.73
C CYS A 106 13.88 -22.27 -30.10
N GLY A 107 13.77 -22.99 -31.21
CA GLY A 107 12.53 -23.60 -31.69
C GLY A 107 11.97 -24.59 -30.68
N PHE A 108 12.80 -25.49 -30.15
CA PHE A 108 12.38 -26.44 -29.12
C PHE A 108 11.82 -25.74 -27.87
N ARG A 109 12.48 -24.70 -27.38
CA ARG A 109 12.02 -23.96 -26.18
C ARG A 109 10.72 -23.20 -26.42
N ILE A 110 10.57 -22.58 -27.59
CA ILE A 110 9.33 -21.87 -27.96
C ILE A 110 8.18 -22.87 -28.11
N LEU A 111 8.40 -24.00 -28.78
CA LEU A 111 7.38 -25.04 -28.93
C LEU A 111 6.98 -25.64 -27.58
N PHE A 112 7.94 -25.91 -26.70
CA PHE A 112 7.67 -26.43 -25.37
C PHE A 112 6.90 -25.42 -24.49
N ARG A 113 7.20 -24.12 -24.61
CA ARG A 113 6.43 -23.05 -23.96
C ARG A 113 4.99 -23.02 -24.47
N ILE A 114 4.78 -23.01 -25.79
CA ILE A 114 3.45 -22.99 -26.42
C ILE A 114 2.64 -24.24 -26.02
N TYR A 115 3.29 -25.41 -26.00
CA TYR A 115 2.66 -26.67 -25.59
C TYR A 115 2.17 -26.61 -24.13
N ASN A 116 3.03 -26.14 -23.22
CA ASN A 116 2.65 -26.00 -21.81
C ASN A 116 1.59 -24.92 -21.57
N GLU A 117 1.63 -23.80 -22.31
CA GLU A 117 0.57 -22.78 -22.27
C GLU A 117 -0.78 -23.32 -22.77
N ARG A 118 -0.79 -24.26 -23.73
CA ARG A 118 -2.02 -24.90 -24.25
C ARG A 118 -2.57 -26.00 -23.34
N ASN A 119 -1.73 -26.82 -22.71
CA ASN A 119 -2.17 -27.86 -21.77
C ASN A 119 -2.66 -27.32 -20.41
N LEU A 120 -2.46 -26.02 -20.14
CA LEU A 120 -3.08 -25.32 -19.00
C LEU A 120 -4.51 -24.85 -19.28
N LYS A 121 -5.06 -25.10 -20.48
CA LYS A 121 -6.42 -24.65 -20.88
C LYS A 121 -7.56 -25.60 -20.51
N SER A 122 -7.30 -26.75 -19.91
CA SER A 122 -8.37 -27.68 -19.54
C SER A 122 -8.30 -28.01 -18.07
N ASP A 123 -9.04 -27.25 -17.26
CA ASP A 123 -9.73 -27.78 -16.10
C ASP A 123 -10.78 -26.77 -15.58
N GLY A 124 -12.05 -27.18 -15.67
CA GLY A 124 -13.07 -26.84 -14.68
C GLY A 124 -13.85 -25.54 -14.89
N LYS A 125 -15.13 -25.70 -15.29
CA LYS A 125 -16.24 -24.76 -15.08
C LYS A 125 -16.34 -24.32 -13.61
N LYS A 126 -15.62 -23.28 -13.20
CA LYS A 126 -16.03 -22.43 -12.07
C LYS A 126 -16.40 -21.06 -12.62
N LEU A 127 -17.51 -20.50 -12.13
CA LEU A 127 -18.03 -19.18 -12.50
C LEU A 127 -16.89 -18.15 -12.44
N ASN A 128 -16.37 -17.78 -13.61
CA ASN A 128 -15.29 -16.81 -13.71
C ASN A 128 -15.89 -15.41 -13.55
N ALA A 129 -15.63 -14.75 -12.43
CA ALA A 129 -15.99 -13.35 -12.25
C ALA A 129 -15.24 -12.50 -13.29
N ARG A 130 -15.98 -11.83 -14.17
CA ARG A 130 -15.46 -11.05 -15.27
C ARG A 130 -15.16 -9.63 -14.81
N ILE A 131 -13.92 -9.20 -14.99
CA ILE A 131 -13.43 -7.94 -14.44
C ILE A 131 -13.14 -6.93 -15.55
N ALA A 132 -13.66 -5.71 -15.38
CA ALA A 132 -13.17 -4.55 -16.10
C ALA A 132 -12.16 -3.79 -15.24
N ILE A 133 -11.04 -3.39 -15.83
CA ILE A 133 -9.98 -2.64 -15.14
C ILE A 133 -10.04 -1.19 -15.62
N VAL A 134 -10.23 -0.25 -14.71
CA VAL A 134 -10.18 1.18 -15.01
C VAL A 134 -8.77 1.69 -14.82
N GLY A 135 -8.19 2.26 -15.87
CA GLY A 135 -6.78 2.63 -15.98
C GLY A 135 -5.97 1.58 -16.74
N ALA A 136 -5.57 1.91 -17.96
CA ALA A 136 -4.65 1.14 -18.81
C ALA A 136 -3.21 1.71 -18.72
N GLY A 137 -2.82 2.15 -17.51
CA GLY A 137 -1.43 2.51 -17.18
C GLY A 137 -0.65 1.33 -16.61
N ASP A 138 0.55 1.58 -16.09
CA ASP A 138 1.44 0.53 -15.58
C ASP A 138 0.80 -0.31 -14.46
N THR A 139 0.09 0.33 -13.54
CA THR A 139 -0.64 -0.34 -12.45
C THR A 139 -1.73 -1.28 -12.99
N GLY A 140 -2.53 -0.82 -13.96
CA GLY A 140 -3.58 -1.62 -14.58
C GLY A 140 -3.03 -2.77 -15.41
N CYS A 141 -1.96 -2.54 -16.17
CA CYS A 141 -1.26 -3.57 -16.94
C CYS A 141 -0.65 -4.65 -16.03
N SER A 142 -0.02 -4.25 -14.93
CA SER A 142 0.56 -5.17 -13.95
C SER A 142 -0.52 -6.03 -13.28
N LEU A 143 -1.65 -5.42 -12.91
CA LEU A 143 -2.81 -6.14 -12.37
C LEU A 143 -3.39 -7.12 -13.40
N ALA A 144 -3.56 -6.71 -14.65
CA ALA A 144 -4.07 -7.58 -15.70
C ALA A 144 -3.15 -8.78 -15.95
N ALA A 145 -1.82 -8.57 -15.96
CA ALA A 145 -0.84 -9.64 -16.09
C ALA A 145 -0.94 -10.66 -14.94
N ASP A 146 -1.08 -10.19 -13.69
CA ASP A 146 -1.23 -11.08 -12.53
C ASP A 146 -2.56 -11.86 -12.57
N LEU A 147 -3.68 -11.20 -12.93
CA LEU A 147 -4.98 -11.84 -13.07
C LEU A 147 -5.02 -12.87 -14.22
N LEU A 148 -4.37 -12.57 -15.34
CA LEU A 148 -4.23 -13.50 -16.47
C LEU A 148 -3.31 -14.69 -16.11
N GLY A 149 -2.29 -14.47 -15.29
CA GLY A 149 -1.41 -15.52 -14.76
C GLY A 149 -2.10 -16.44 -13.74
N ARG A 150 -3.11 -15.94 -13.01
CA ARG A 150 -3.80 -16.65 -11.92
C ARG A 150 -5.24 -17.07 -12.25
N ARG A 151 -5.51 -17.51 -13.50
CA ARG A 151 -6.85 -17.96 -13.95
C ARG A 151 -7.52 -19.04 -13.08
N ARG A 152 -6.76 -19.77 -12.26
CA ARG A 152 -7.30 -20.74 -11.27
C ARG A 152 -8.14 -20.10 -10.16
N LEU A 153 -8.07 -18.78 -9.95
CA LEU A 153 -8.85 -18.05 -8.94
C LEU A 153 -10.30 -17.79 -9.33
N GLY A 154 -10.73 -18.20 -10.53
CA GLY A 154 -12.10 -17.95 -11.00
C GLY A 154 -12.36 -16.48 -11.32
N ILE A 155 -11.33 -15.76 -11.78
CA ILE A 155 -11.39 -14.33 -12.09
C ILE A 155 -10.71 -14.12 -13.44
N SER A 156 -11.37 -13.39 -14.36
CA SER A 156 -10.82 -13.09 -15.68
C SER A 156 -10.99 -11.61 -16.03
N PRO A 157 -9.92 -10.88 -16.32
CA PRO A 157 -10.03 -9.54 -16.88
C PRO A 157 -10.55 -9.64 -18.33
N VAL A 158 -11.44 -8.72 -18.72
CA VAL A 158 -12.14 -8.73 -20.02
C VAL A 158 -11.77 -7.52 -20.86
N LEU A 159 -11.63 -6.35 -20.24
CA LEU A 159 -11.33 -5.10 -20.93
C LEU A 159 -10.74 -4.06 -19.99
N PHE A 160 -10.08 -3.08 -20.59
CA PHE A 160 -9.64 -1.86 -19.93
C PHE A 160 -10.59 -0.70 -20.23
N LEU A 161 -10.75 0.20 -19.26
CA LEU A 161 -11.41 1.49 -19.42
C LEU A 161 -10.41 2.60 -19.14
N ASP A 162 -10.13 3.49 -20.08
CA ASP A 162 -9.15 4.57 -19.92
C ASP A 162 -9.65 5.86 -20.58
N ASP A 163 -9.31 7.01 -19.99
CA ASP A 163 -9.65 8.34 -20.51
C ASP A 163 -8.72 8.76 -21.65
N ASP A 164 -7.54 8.16 -21.74
CA ASP A 164 -6.54 8.49 -22.75
C ASP A 164 -7.01 8.03 -24.14
N LYS A 165 -7.42 9.00 -24.96
CA LYS A 165 -7.85 8.80 -26.35
C LYS A 165 -6.80 8.08 -27.21
N SER A 166 -5.51 8.18 -26.87
CA SER A 166 -4.45 7.49 -27.62
C SER A 166 -4.48 5.97 -27.41
N LYS A 167 -5.01 5.51 -26.28
CA LYS A 167 -5.10 4.10 -25.91
C LYS A 167 -6.44 3.47 -26.31
N GLN A 168 -7.51 4.26 -26.35
CA GLN A 168 -8.85 3.80 -26.73
C GLN A 168 -8.86 3.15 -28.14
N GLY A 169 -9.60 2.05 -28.28
CA GLY A 169 -9.67 1.28 -29.53
C GLY A 169 -8.46 0.38 -29.80
N ARG A 170 -7.41 0.44 -28.95
CA ARG A 170 -6.26 -0.48 -29.02
C ARG A 170 -6.46 -1.68 -28.12
N SER A 171 -5.62 -2.70 -28.31
CA SER A 171 -5.57 -3.88 -27.46
C SER A 171 -4.26 -3.91 -26.67
N ILE A 172 -4.35 -4.13 -25.35
CA ILE A 172 -3.22 -4.26 -24.44
C ILE A 172 -3.33 -5.64 -23.77
N MET A 173 -2.30 -6.47 -23.89
CA MET A 173 -2.30 -7.86 -23.39
C MET A 173 -3.50 -8.70 -23.91
N GLY A 174 -3.99 -8.38 -25.10
CA GLY A 174 -5.16 -9.04 -25.71
C GLY A 174 -6.51 -8.56 -25.18
N LEU A 175 -6.54 -7.54 -24.31
CA LEU A 175 -7.75 -6.91 -23.78
C LEU A 175 -7.98 -5.57 -24.49
N ASN A 176 -9.20 -5.31 -24.94
CA ASN A 176 -9.53 -4.04 -25.60
C ASN A 176 -9.59 -2.90 -24.59
N VAL A 177 -9.14 -1.72 -25.00
CA VAL A 177 -9.24 -0.48 -24.23
C VAL A 177 -10.41 0.34 -24.76
N LEU A 178 -11.40 0.61 -23.90
CA LEU A 178 -12.56 1.45 -24.21
C LEU A 178 -12.50 2.74 -23.39
N ALA A 179 -13.32 3.72 -23.78
CA ALA A 179 -13.52 4.91 -22.97
C ALA A 179 -14.30 4.57 -21.68
N ILE A 180 -14.05 5.31 -20.60
CA ILE A 180 -14.84 5.21 -19.37
C ILE A 180 -16.26 5.72 -19.66
N PRO A 181 -17.31 4.90 -19.55
CA PRO A 181 -18.66 5.35 -19.85
C PRO A 181 -19.25 6.15 -18.68
N GLU A 182 -20.22 7.01 -18.97
CA GLU A 182 -21.09 7.57 -17.93
C GLU A 182 -22.08 6.52 -17.40
N ASN A 183 -22.52 5.59 -18.27
CA ASN A 183 -23.43 4.50 -17.92
C ASN A 183 -22.77 3.12 -18.09
N PHE A 184 -22.46 2.48 -16.96
CA PHE A 184 -21.84 1.16 -16.92
C PHE A 184 -22.81 0.00 -17.23
N GLY A 185 -24.14 0.23 -17.23
CA GLY A 185 -25.14 -0.81 -17.48
C GLY A 185 -25.02 -1.44 -18.87
N THR A 186 -24.75 -0.62 -19.89
CA THR A 186 -24.54 -1.09 -21.26
C THR A 186 -23.30 -1.99 -21.36
N LEU A 187 -22.19 -1.57 -20.73
CA LEU A 187 -20.95 -2.34 -20.69
C LEU A 187 -21.12 -3.65 -19.92
N LYS A 188 -21.84 -3.61 -18.80
CA LYS A 188 -22.17 -4.80 -18.01
C LYS A 188 -22.91 -5.85 -18.83
N ASN A 189 -23.90 -5.44 -19.62
CA ASN A 189 -24.70 -6.37 -20.43
C ASN A 189 -23.91 -6.94 -21.61
N ILE A 190 -23.16 -6.10 -22.34
CA ILE A 190 -22.42 -6.52 -23.54
C ILE A 190 -21.25 -7.44 -23.17
N TYR A 191 -20.50 -7.10 -22.12
CA TYR A 191 -19.27 -7.80 -21.76
C TYR A 191 -19.42 -8.73 -20.56
N SER A 192 -20.63 -8.84 -20.00
CA SER A 192 -20.98 -9.62 -18.80
C SER A 192 -20.02 -9.32 -17.64
N ILE A 193 -19.82 -8.04 -17.31
CA ILE A 193 -18.88 -7.62 -16.27
C ILE A 193 -19.53 -7.81 -14.89
N ASP A 194 -18.84 -8.47 -13.96
CA ASP A 194 -19.30 -8.66 -12.58
C ASP A 194 -18.62 -7.67 -11.61
N LYS A 195 -17.35 -7.34 -11.87
CA LYS A 195 -16.53 -6.50 -11.01
C LYS A 195 -15.77 -5.44 -11.80
N LEU A 196 -15.58 -4.29 -11.15
CA LEU A 196 -14.77 -3.19 -11.63
C LEU A 196 -13.58 -2.99 -10.67
N ILE A 197 -12.36 -3.00 -11.18
CA ILE A 197 -11.17 -2.65 -10.39
C ILE A 197 -10.60 -1.34 -10.92
N ILE A 198 -10.50 -0.34 -10.05
CA ILE A 198 -9.91 0.97 -10.36
C ILE A 198 -8.40 0.89 -10.07
N ALA A 199 -7.60 0.88 -11.14
CA ALA A 199 -6.15 0.81 -11.13
C ALA A 199 -5.52 2.15 -11.55
N MET A 200 -6.04 3.25 -10.99
CA MET A 200 -5.57 4.62 -11.22
C MET A 200 -5.20 5.30 -9.88
N PRO A 201 -4.21 4.81 -9.12
CA PRO A 201 -3.90 5.32 -7.79
C PRO A 201 -3.52 6.81 -7.77
N SER A 202 -2.95 7.32 -8.86
CA SER A 202 -2.56 8.73 -9.01
C SER A 202 -3.69 9.65 -9.48
N ALA A 203 -4.88 9.11 -9.80
CA ALA A 203 -5.98 9.92 -10.29
C ALA A 203 -6.61 10.76 -9.16
N PRO A 204 -7.19 11.94 -9.49
CA PRO A 204 -7.93 12.73 -8.51
C PRO A 204 -9.07 11.93 -7.86
N ARG A 205 -9.19 12.00 -6.54
CA ARG A 205 -10.21 11.28 -5.76
C ARG A 205 -11.66 11.56 -6.19
N HIS A 206 -11.97 12.79 -6.62
CA HIS A 206 -13.31 13.12 -7.14
C HIS A 206 -13.68 12.24 -8.35
N LYS A 207 -12.71 11.97 -9.23
CA LYS A 207 -12.88 11.17 -10.44
C LYS A 207 -13.07 9.70 -10.08
N ILE A 208 -12.26 9.18 -9.15
CA ILE A 208 -12.41 7.82 -8.61
C ILE A 208 -13.81 7.64 -8.00
N GLY A 209 -14.27 8.62 -7.22
CA GLY A 209 -15.60 8.61 -6.61
C GLY A 209 -16.73 8.62 -7.63
N GLU A 210 -16.61 9.43 -8.69
CA GLU A 210 -17.58 9.47 -9.78
C GLU A 210 -17.68 8.13 -10.54
N ILE A 211 -16.54 7.56 -10.91
CA ILE A 211 -16.44 6.26 -11.57
C ILE A 211 -17.06 5.17 -10.69
N ALA A 212 -16.69 5.14 -9.40
CA ALA A 212 -17.21 4.17 -8.45
C ALA A 212 -18.74 4.29 -8.27
N LYS A 213 -19.26 5.52 -8.20
CA LYS A 213 -20.69 5.80 -8.09
C LYS A 213 -21.44 5.30 -9.33
N ASN A 214 -20.96 5.62 -10.53
CA ASN A 214 -21.61 5.24 -11.79
C ASN A 214 -21.57 3.71 -12.01
N ALA A 215 -20.48 3.05 -11.60
CA ALA A 215 -20.37 1.60 -11.66
C ALA A 215 -21.30 0.89 -10.67
N ARG A 216 -21.42 1.39 -9.43
CA ARG A 216 -22.34 0.80 -8.43
C ARG A 216 -23.81 0.94 -8.82
N LYS A 217 -24.21 2.05 -9.46
CA LYS A 217 -25.56 2.20 -10.04
C LYS A 217 -25.91 1.08 -11.04
N ALA A 218 -24.91 0.51 -11.72
CA ALA A 218 -25.09 -0.63 -12.62
C ALA A 218 -25.03 -2.00 -11.89
N ASN A 219 -25.08 -2.03 -10.56
CA ASN A 219 -24.89 -3.22 -9.72
C ASN A 219 -23.55 -3.93 -10.00
N LEU A 220 -22.45 -3.17 -10.13
CA LEU A 220 -21.09 -3.71 -10.18
C LEU A 220 -20.40 -3.61 -8.83
N SER A 221 -19.68 -4.66 -8.43
CA SER A 221 -18.77 -4.59 -7.27
C SER A 221 -17.53 -3.79 -7.66
N VAL A 222 -17.21 -2.74 -6.90
CA VAL A 222 -16.12 -1.81 -7.21
C VAL A 222 -15.01 -1.91 -6.17
N ASN A 223 -13.81 -2.20 -6.63
CA ASN A 223 -12.60 -2.22 -5.83
C ASN A 223 -11.53 -1.25 -6.37
N ILE A 224 -10.55 -0.91 -5.53
CA ILE A 224 -9.44 -0.02 -5.87
C ILE A 224 -8.09 -0.69 -5.59
N VAL A 225 -7.10 -0.40 -6.45
CA VAL A 225 -5.70 -0.74 -6.21
C VAL A 225 -5.07 0.35 -5.32
N PRO A 226 -4.50 0.00 -4.16
CA PRO A 226 -3.81 0.95 -3.28
C PRO A 226 -2.65 1.67 -3.98
N SER A 227 -2.28 2.85 -3.50
CA SER A 227 -1.09 3.55 -4.00
C SER A 227 0.21 2.92 -3.46
N PRO A 228 1.36 3.11 -4.14
CA PRO A 228 2.66 2.64 -3.65
C PRO A 228 3.01 3.13 -2.24
N GLU A 229 2.59 4.35 -1.88
CA GLU A 229 2.80 4.94 -0.56
C GLU A 229 1.94 4.26 0.51
N GLU A 230 0.68 3.91 0.17
CA GLU A 230 -0.19 3.12 1.06
C GLU A 230 0.39 1.72 1.33
N LEU A 231 1.08 1.12 0.34
CA LEU A 231 1.79 -0.15 0.49
C LEU A 231 3.05 -0.02 1.35
N ALA A 232 3.79 1.10 1.24
CA ALA A 232 4.99 1.37 2.03
C ALA A 232 4.71 1.63 3.52
N SER A 233 3.52 2.12 3.85
CA SER A 233 3.07 2.36 5.25
C SER A 233 2.81 1.09 6.08
N GLY A 234 3.07 -0.09 5.53
CA GLY A 234 2.84 -1.39 6.19
C GLY A 234 1.37 -1.82 6.26
N LYS A 235 0.42 -1.00 5.77
CA LYS A 235 -1.02 -1.27 5.90
C LYS A 235 -1.57 -2.30 4.91
N VAL A 236 -0.88 -2.59 3.79
CA VAL A 236 -1.41 -3.52 2.78
C VAL A 236 -0.28 -4.18 1.98
N THR A 237 -0.34 -5.50 1.80
CA THR A 237 0.53 -6.23 0.85
C THR A 237 0.07 -5.95 -0.59
N MET A 238 0.98 -5.87 -1.58
CA MET A 238 0.69 -5.64 -3.02
C MET A 238 -0.44 -6.53 -3.62
N SER A 239 -0.84 -7.60 -2.93
CA SER A 239 -1.83 -8.58 -3.37
C SER A 239 -3.28 -8.30 -2.99
N LYS A 240 -3.64 -7.17 -2.35
CA LYS A 240 -5.04 -6.93 -1.92
C LYS A 240 -5.64 -5.65 -2.49
N VAL A 241 -6.36 -5.83 -3.58
CA VAL A 241 -7.43 -4.95 -4.06
C VAL A 241 -8.46 -4.75 -2.92
N ARG A 242 -8.73 -3.50 -2.51
CA ARG A 242 -9.64 -3.17 -1.38
C ARG A 242 -10.97 -2.55 -1.85
N ASN A 243 -12.00 -2.57 -1.00
CA ASN A 243 -13.25 -1.86 -1.29
C ASN A 243 -13.02 -0.35 -1.23
N VAL A 244 -13.74 0.43 -2.06
CA VAL A 244 -13.71 1.90 -1.99
C VAL A 244 -14.32 2.35 -0.67
N GLU A 245 -13.57 3.11 0.13
CA GLU A 245 -13.98 3.67 1.42
C GLU A 245 -14.43 5.14 1.28
N ILE A 246 -15.00 5.73 2.35
CA ILE A 246 -15.54 7.10 2.30
C ILE A 246 -14.41 8.13 2.14
N GLU A 247 -13.26 7.86 2.74
CA GLU A 247 -12.04 8.65 2.70
C GLU A 247 -11.53 8.84 1.27
N ASP A 248 -11.77 7.86 0.40
CA ASP A 248 -11.39 7.89 -1.01
C ASP A 248 -12.27 8.86 -1.84
N ILE A 249 -13.44 9.24 -1.32
CA ILE A 249 -14.42 10.10 -2.01
C ILE A 249 -14.40 11.53 -1.47
N LEU A 250 -14.03 11.72 -0.21
CA LEU A 250 -14.04 13.03 0.46
C LEU A 250 -12.90 13.97 0.00
N GLY A 251 -12.17 13.62 -1.06
CA GLY A 251 -11.44 14.58 -1.89
C GLY A 251 -10.21 15.25 -1.29
N ARG A 252 -9.85 14.97 -0.04
CA ARG A 252 -8.66 15.57 0.60
C ARG A 252 -7.40 14.78 0.23
N LYS A 253 -6.41 15.46 -0.35
CA LYS A 253 -5.09 14.89 -0.59
C LYS A 253 -4.39 14.71 0.76
N PRO A 254 -3.86 13.53 1.10
CA PRO A 254 -2.97 13.38 2.26
C PRO A 254 -1.83 14.40 2.13
N VAL A 255 -1.58 15.17 3.18
CA VAL A 255 -0.37 16.00 3.24
C VAL A 255 0.81 15.05 3.48
N GLU A 256 1.87 15.18 2.68
CA GLU A 256 3.14 14.51 2.96
C GLU A 256 3.74 15.16 4.22
N LEU A 257 3.69 14.42 5.34
CA LEU A 257 4.08 14.92 6.67
C LEU A 257 5.44 14.35 7.12
N GLU A 258 6.26 13.87 6.18
CA GLU A 258 7.63 13.47 6.48
C GLU A 258 8.57 14.68 6.45
N SER A 259 8.89 15.21 7.62
CA SER A 259 9.99 16.14 7.80
C SER A 259 11.07 15.52 8.69
N GLU A 260 12.33 15.79 8.37
CA GLU A 260 13.47 15.34 9.20
C GLU A 260 13.37 15.90 10.63
N THR A 261 12.89 17.14 10.77
CA THR A 261 12.63 17.78 12.07
C THR A 261 11.67 17.00 12.97
N LEU A 262 10.67 16.33 12.38
CA LEU A 262 9.70 15.55 13.14
C LEU A 262 10.28 14.19 13.55
N ARG A 263 11.16 13.59 12.74
CA ARG A 263 11.94 12.42 13.14
C ARG A 263 12.90 12.76 14.29
N GLU A 264 13.63 13.86 14.19
CA GLU A 264 14.56 14.30 15.23
C GLU A 264 13.89 14.54 16.59
N MET A 265 12.65 15.06 16.58
CA MET A 265 11.88 15.25 17.81
C MET A 265 11.64 13.93 18.56
N VAL A 266 11.34 12.84 17.86
CA VAL A 266 10.91 11.57 18.48
C VAL A 266 12.04 10.55 18.62
N ARG A 267 12.99 10.54 17.69
CA ARG A 267 14.01 9.49 17.59
C ARG A 267 14.86 9.41 18.85
N GLY A 268 14.94 8.21 19.43
CA GLY A 268 15.71 7.93 20.63
C GLY A 268 15.17 8.60 21.91
N LYS A 269 13.96 9.17 21.88
CA LYS A 269 13.31 9.81 23.02
C LYS A 269 12.33 8.88 23.73
N VAL A 270 12.15 9.11 25.03
CA VAL A 270 11.06 8.50 25.79
C VAL A 270 9.81 9.34 25.57
N VAL A 271 8.77 8.76 24.98
CA VAL A 271 7.52 9.45 24.64
C VAL A 271 6.35 8.83 25.39
N LEU A 272 5.57 9.65 26.09
CA LEU A 272 4.35 9.24 26.78
C LEU A 272 3.12 9.75 26.01
N VAL A 273 2.17 8.86 25.72
CA VAL A 273 0.87 9.20 25.14
C VAL A 273 -0.23 8.83 26.12
N THR A 274 -0.98 9.82 26.62
CA THR A 274 -2.17 9.55 27.45
C THR A 274 -3.42 9.43 26.58
N GLY A 275 -4.40 8.61 26.96
CA GLY A 275 -5.55 8.30 26.11
C GLY A 275 -5.13 7.46 24.90
N ALA A 276 -4.10 6.61 25.08
CA ALA A 276 -3.44 5.86 24.02
C ALA A 276 -4.39 4.91 23.27
N GLY A 277 -5.47 4.46 23.92
CA GLY A 277 -6.47 3.60 23.30
C GLY A 277 -7.50 4.35 22.45
N GLY A 278 -7.57 5.68 22.56
CA GLY A 278 -8.50 6.51 21.81
C GLY A 278 -8.15 6.63 20.32
N SER A 279 -9.07 7.18 19.50
CA SER A 279 -8.85 7.31 18.05
C SER A 279 -7.63 8.17 17.68
N ILE A 280 -7.38 9.25 18.43
CA ILE A 280 -6.21 10.12 18.23
C ILE A 280 -4.97 9.54 18.90
N GLY A 281 -5.12 9.03 20.14
CA GLY A 281 -4.01 8.44 20.90
C GLY A 281 -3.39 7.22 20.22
N SER A 282 -4.21 6.32 19.67
CA SER A 282 -3.71 5.14 18.96
C SER A 282 -2.95 5.50 17.69
N GLU A 283 -3.43 6.50 16.93
CA GLU A 283 -2.72 6.98 15.76
C GLU A 283 -1.43 7.74 16.14
N LEU A 284 -1.43 8.50 17.23
CA LEU A 284 -0.20 9.07 17.80
C LEU A 284 0.81 7.97 18.09
N CYS A 285 0.39 6.90 18.77
CA CYS A 285 1.27 5.78 19.08
C CYS A 285 1.84 5.12 17.82
N ARG A 286 1.00 4.88 16.80
CA ARG A 286 1.45 4.33 15.50
C ARG A 286 2.52 5.20 14.84
N GLN A 287 2.24 6.49 14.72
CA GLN A 287 3.14 7.43 14.06
C GLN A 287 4.42 7.67 14.85
N ILE A 288 4.35 7.69 16.17
CA ILE A 288 5.52 7.82 17.05
C ILE A 288 6.38 6.54 16.95
N ALA A 289 5.78 5.35 17.04
CA ALA A 289 6.49 4.07 16.92
C ALA A 289 7.25 3.95 15.59
N ALA A 290 6.65 4.38 14.48
CA ALA A 290 7.31 4.38 13.16
C ALA A 290 8.56 5.27 13.06
N ARG A 291 8.87 6.06 14.10
CA ARG A 291 9.99 7.02 14.13
C ARG A 291 11.05 6.68 15.17
N ASN A 292 11.07 5.43 15.63
CA ASN A 292 12.12 4.85 16.48
C ASN A 292 12.40 5.65 17.76
N PRO A 293 11.40 5.86 18.63
CA PRO A 293 11.65 6.35 19.98
C PRO A 293 12.49 5.32 20.75
N SER A 294 13.16 5.74 21.82
CA SER A 294 13.86 4.79 22.71
C SER A 294 12.86 3.98 23.53
N LEU A 295 11.74 4.59 23.89
CA LEU A 295 10.65 3.97 24.62
C LEU A 295 9.34 4.72 24.32
N LEU A 296 8.29 3.96 23.97
CA LEU A 296 6.92 4.47 23.84
C LEU A 296 6.07 3.98 25.01
N VAL A 297 5.62 4.92 25.86
CA VAL A 297 4.74 4.64 26.99
C VAL A 297 3.30 4.96 26.61
N LEU A 298 2.43 3.96 26.67
CA LEU A 298 1.00 4.10 26.43
C LEU A 298 0.29 4.19 27.76
N LEU A 299 -0.47 5.27 27.97
CA LEU A 299 -1.30 5.45 29.16
C LEU A 299 -2.77 5.50 28.77
N GLU A 300 -3.58 4.64 29.37
CA GLU A 300 -5.01 4.51 29.10
C GLU A 300 -5.73 3.95 30.33
N GLN A 301 -6.92 4.45 30.63
CA GLN A 301 -7.73 3.97 31.76
C GLN A 301 -8.50 2.70 31.36
N CYS A 302 -8.93 2.62 30.10
CA CYS A 302 -9.69 1.50 29.57
C CYS A 302 -8.76 0.35 29.13
N GLU A 303 -8.71 -0.71 29.95
CA GLU A 303 -7.89 -1.90 29.69
C GLU A 303 -8.17 -2.55 28.32
N VAL A 304 -9.43 -2.64 27.90
CA VAL A 304 -9.78 -3.18 26.58
C VAL A 304 -9.21 -2.34 25.42
N GLN A 305 -9.23 -1.01 25.54
CA GLN A 305 -8.66 -0.13 24.51
C GLN A 305 -7.13 -0.20 24.53
N MET A 306 -6.52 -0.30 25.71
CA MET A 306 -5.07 -0.51 25.86
C MET A 306 -4.62 -1.79 25.16
N PHE A 307 -5.30 -2.90 25.43
CA PHE A 307 -4.97 -4.20 24.83
C PHE A 307 -5.02 -4.14 23.29
N GLN A 308 -6.05 -3.50 22.73
CA GLN A 308 -6.18 -3.36 21.27
C GLN A 308 -5.02 -2.60 20.64
N VAL A 309 -4.65 -1.44 21.19
CA VAL A 309 -3.55 -0.63 20.66
C VAL A 309 -2.20 -1.30 20.86
N GLU A 310 -1.98 -2.00 21.97
CA GLU A 310 -0.75 -2.74 22.23
C GLU A 310 -0.55 -3.87 21.20
N GLN A 311 -1.57 -4.71 21.00
CA GLN A 311 -1.49 -5.80 20.03
C GLN A 311 -1.28 -5.30 18.60
N GLU A 312 -1.94 -4.18 18.25
CA GLU A 312 -1.75 -3.55 16.95
C GLU A 312 -0.30 -3.11 16.75
N LEU A 313 0.32 -2.42 17.71
CA LEU A 313 1.70 -1.95 17.58
C LEU A 313 2.71 -3.10 17.59
N LEU A 314 2.50 -4.13 18.40
CA LEU A 314 3.36 -5.32 18.41
C LEU A 314 3.33 -6.04 17.04
N SER A 315 2.17 -6.08 16.38
CA SER A 315 2.03 -6.71 15.06
C SER A 315 2.77 -5.98 13.93
N MET A 316 3.20 -4.74 14.15
CA MET A 316 3.96 -3.96 13.15
C MET A 316 5.45 -4.29 13.12
N GLU A 317 5.96 -5.07 14.08
CA GLU A 317 7.36 -5.55 14.14
C GLU A 317 8.41 -4.43 14.02
N LEU A 318 8.12 -3.22 14.53
CA LEU A 318 8.98 -2.04 14.40
C LEU A 318 10.23 -2.05 15.30
N GLY A 319 10.35 -3.02 16.21
CA GLY A 319 11.51 -3.14 17.12
C GLY A 319 11.59 -2.05 18.20
N VAL A 320 10.48 -1.37 18.49
CA VAL A 320 10.38 -0.31 19.53
C VAL A 320 10.03 -0.92 20.89
N ASP A 321 10.64 -0.47 21.99
CA ASP A 321 10.20 -0.84 23.35
C ASP A 321 8.89 -0.11 23.68
N ILE A 322 7.86 -0.89 24.02
CA ILE A 322 6.51 -0.44 24.26
C ILE A 322 6.14 -0.82 25.71
N ARG A 323 5.68 0.16 26.49
CA ARG A 323 5.24 -0.07 27.88
C ARG A 323 3.84 0.47 28.10
N CYS A 324 2.96 -0.42 28.55
CA CYS A 324 1.59 -0.07 28.91
C CYS A 324 1.50 0.38 30.38
N ALA A 325 0.76 1.45 30.62
CA ALA A 325 0.40 1.97 31.93
C ALA A 325 -1.12 2.13 32.02
N ILE A 326 -1.79 1.20 32.71
CA ILE A 326 -3.19 1.41 33.08
C ILE A 326 -3.23 2.46 34.20
N ALA A 327 -3.83 3.61 33.91
CA ALA A 327 -3.94 4.73 34.83
C ALA A 327 -5.06 5.70 34.41
N ASP A 328 -5.66 6.35 35.40
CA ASP A 328 -6.56 7.49 35.23
C ASP A 328 -5.73 8.77 35.37
N VAL A 329 -5.84 9.71 34.43
CA VAL A 329 -5.10 10.99 34.47
C VAL A 329 -5.54 11.89 35.63
N THR A 330 -6.65 11.55 36.29
CA THR A 330 -7.18 12.24 37.47
C THR A 330 -6.64 11.67 38.79
N ASP A 331 -5.91 10.54 38.75
CA ASP A 331 -5.22 9.96 39.90
C ASP A 331 -3.78 10.52 39.97
N GLU A 332 -3.59 11.53 40.82
CA GLU A 332 -2.32 12.25 40.92
C GLU A 332 -1.15 11.37 41.38
N ASP A 333 -1.36 10.51 42.37
CA ASP A 333 -0.30 9.63 42.90
C ASP A 333 0.14 8.64 41.81
N ARG A 334 -0.83 8.05 41.11
CA ARG A 334 -0.53 7.14 40.01
C ARG A 334 0.19 7.83 38.85
N MET A 335 -0.20 9.07 38.52
CA MET A 335 0.48 9.85 37.50
C MET A 335 1.93 10.17 37.90
N ARG A 336 2.17 10.55 39.16
CA ARG A 336 3.52 10.77 39.70
C ARG A 336 4.38 9.52 39.60
N GLU A 337 3.84 8.34 39.93
CA GLU A 337 4.53 7.06 39.76
C GLU A 337 4.93 6.78 38.31
N VAL A 338 4.02 7.01 37.35
CA VAL A 338 4.28 6.80 35.91
C VAL A 338 5.40 7.73 35.43
N PHE A 339 5.34 9.01 35.79
CA PHE A 339 6.37 9.98 35.42
C PHE A 339 7.73 9.65 36.04
N ALA A 340 7.75 9.24 37.31
CA ALA A 340 8.99 8.82 37.98
C ALA A 340 9.58 7.55 37.36
N LYS A 341 8.75 6.55 37.08
CA LYS A 341 9.18 5.25 36.54
C LYS A 341 9.77 5.36 35.14
N TYR A 342 9.14 6.14 34.27
CA TYR A 342 9.51 6.17 32.85
C TYR A 342 10.29 7.42 32.44
N SER A 343 10.27 8.49 33.23
CA SER A 343 10.99 9.74 32.95
C SER A 343 10.80 10.25 31.51
N PRO A 344 9.55 10.51 31.06
CA PRO A 344 9.28 10.88 29.68
C PRO A 344 9.95 12.20 29.30
N GLU A 345 10.50 12.29 28.09
CA GLU A 345 11.04 13.53 27.54
C GLU A 345 9.95 14.33 26.80
N ILE A 346 8.95 13.65 26.25
CA ILE A 346 7.86 14.23 25.46
C ILE A 346 6.54 13.62 25.91
N VAL A 347 5.52 14.46 26.07
CA VAL A 347 4.15 14.03 26.43
C VAL A 347 3.15 14.51 25.37
N PHE A 348 2.38 13.59 24.81
CA PHE A 348 1.19 13.89 24.03
C PHE A 348 -0.05 13.57 24.85
N HIS A 349 -0.81 14.60 25.22
CA HIS A 349 -1.98 14.47 26.08
C HIS A 349 -3.27 14.40 25.25
N ALA A 350 -3.74 13.18 24.96
CA ALA A 350 -4.97 12.90 24.22
C ALA A 350 -6.13 12.33 25.06
N ALA A 351 -5.97 12.18 26.38
CA ALA A 351 -7.03 11.72 27.28
C ALA A 351 -8.07 12.82 27.49
N ALA A 352 -9.34 12.56 27.13
CA ALA A 352 -10.46 13.47 27.34
C ALA A 352 -11.81 12.80 27.06
N HIS A 353 -12.88 13.31 27.66
CA HIS A 353 -14.24 13.08 27.21
C HIS A 353 -14.62 14.07 26.10
N LYS A 354 -15.15 13.54 24.99
CA LYS A 354 -15.46 14.34 23.79
C LYS A 354 -16.94 14.41 23.41
N HIS A 355 -17.80 13.57 23.99
CA HIS A 355 -19.20 13.45 23.57
C HIS A 355 -20.05 14.58 24.13
N VAL A 356 -20.34 15.60 23.31
CA VAL A 356 -21.07 16.81 23.73
C VAL A 356 -22.36 16.47 24.49
N PRO A 357 -23.32 15.68 23.96
CA PRO A 357 -24.58 15.44 24.68
C PRO A 357 -24.39 14.76 26.04
N MET A 358 -23.43 13.84 26.13
CA MET A 358 -23.13 13.12 27.37
C MET A 358 -22.50 14.05 28.41
N MET A 359 -21.64 14.97 27.97
CA MET A 359 -20.97 15.93 28.86
C MET A 359 -21.88 17.09 29.27
N GLU A 360 -22.89 17.44 28.48
CA GLU A 360 -23.96 18.36 28.91
C GLU A 360 -24.73 17.79 30.11
N SER A 361 -25.05 16.48 30.09
CA SER A 361 -25.72 15.83 31.23
C SER A 361 -24.81 15.58 32.43
N GLN A 362 -23.48 15.59 32.24
CA GLN A 362 -22.49 15.23 33.26
C GLN A 362 -21.32 16.24 33.30
N PRO A 363 -21.59 17.52 33.61
CA PRO A 363 -20.58 18.56 33.52
C PRO A 363 -19.43 18.40 34.53
N GLY A 364 -19.70 17.81 35.70
CA GLY A 364 -18.68 17.50 36.70
C GLY A 364 -17.62 16.53 36.18
N GLU A 365 -18.03 15.49 35.44
CA GLU A 365 -17.11 14.52 34.85
C GLU A 365 -16.29 15.14 33.70
N ALA A 366 -16.91 16.02 32.90
CA ALA A 366 -16.19 16.77 31.89
C ALA A 366 -15.10 17.66 32.50
N LEU A 367 -15.41 18.37 33.58
CA LEU A 367 -14.45 19.20 34.31
C LEU A 367 -13.35 18.36 34.96
N LYS A 368 -13.71 17.28 35.64
CA LYS A 368 -12.77 16.37 36.30
C LYS A 368 -11.77 15.80 35.31
N ASN A 369 -12.24 15.18 34.23
CA ASN A 369 -11.35 14.50 33.28
C ASN A 369 -10.61 15.50 32.37
N ASN A 370 -11.33 16.41 31.71
CA ASN A 370 -10.73 17.27 30.70
C ASN A 370 -9.86 18.37 31.31
N THR A 371 -10.27 18.96 32.43
CA THR A 371 -9.57 20.10 33.05
C THR A 371 -8.63 19.64 34.16
N LEU A 372 -9.15 18.98 35.21
CA LEU A 372 -8.32 18.58 36.36
C LEU A 372 -7.31 17.50 35.98
N GLY A 373 -7.70 16.52 35.14
CA GLY A 373 -6.76 15.54 34.59
C GLY A 373 -5.64 16.18 33.75
N THR A 374 -5.96 17.20 32.94
CA THR A 374 -4.93 17.98 32.22
C THR A 374 -4.02 18.71 33.20
N TRP A 375 -4.56 19.35 34.24
CA TRP A 375 -3.78 20.06 35.25
C TRP A 375 -2.80 19.13 35.98
N ILE A 376 -3.26 17.96 36.45
CA ILE A 376 -2.43 16.95 37.12
C ILE A 376 -1.30 16.47 36.19
N THR A 377 -1.65 16.10 34.96
CA THR A 377 -0.67 15.61 33.97
C THR A 377 0.37 16.70 33.63
N ALA A 378 -0.07 17.95 33.45
CA ALA A 378 0.81 19.08 33.17
C ALA A 378 1.71 19.42 34.36
N ASN A 379 1.20 19.30 35.59
CA ASN A 379 2.00 19.50 36.80
C ASN A 379 3.08 18.41 36.94
N CYS A 380 2.74 17.14 36.73
CA CYS A 380 3.72 16.04 36.70
C CYS A 380 4.79 16.27 35.62
N ALA A 381 4.39 16.76 34.43
CA ALA A 381 5.33 17.05 33.36
C ALA A 381 6.32 18.17 33.72
N SER A 382 5.83 19.25 34.34
CA SER A 382 6.65 20.36 34.81
C SER A 382 7.64 19.92 35.90
N GLU A 383 7.18 19.16 36.89
CA GLU A 383 8.01 18.63 37.98
C GLU A 383 9.08 17.65 37.48
N ALA A 384 8.72 16.79 36.52
CA ALA A 384 9.64 15.86 35.87
C ALA A 384 10.55 16.51 34.81
N LYS A 385 10.41 17.82 34.57
CA LYS A 385 11.18 18.58 33.56
C LYS A 385 11.09 17.97 32.16
N VAL A 386 9.89 17.52 31.78
CA VAL A 386 9.59 17.11 30.40
C VAL A 386 9.98 18.23 29.44
N LYS A 387 10.54 17.90 28.28
CA LYS A 387 10.98 18.93 27.31
C LYS A 387 9.78 19.56 26.61
N LYS A 388 8.87 18.72 26.11
CA LYS A 388 7.67 19.17 25.37
C LYS A 388 6.40 18.47 25.84
N PHE A 389 5.35 19.26 26.06
CA PHE A 389 4.01 18.78 26.38
C PHE A 389 3.02 19.33 25.35
N VAL A 390 2.36 18.42 24.63
CA VAL A 390 1.40 18.78 23.56
C VAL A 390 0.01 18.31 23.96
N LEU A 391 -0.88 19.27 24.21
CA LEU A 391 -2.30 19.04 24.48
C LEU A 391 -3.09 18.91 23.17
N ILE A 392 -3.83 17.81 23.03
CA ILE A 392 -4.84 17.70 21.97
C ILE A 392 -6.07 18.51 22.37
N SER A 393 -6.37 19.54 21.59
CA SER A 393 -7.54 20.43 21.77
C SER A 393 -8.50 20.29 20.58
N THR A 394 -9.53 21.15 20.54
CA THR A 394 -10.63 21.07 19.58
C THR A 394 -11.10 22.46 19.17
N ASP A 395 -11.60 22.57 17.94
CA ASP A 395 -12.37 23.74 17.46
C ASP A 395 -13.47 24.20 18.45
N LYS A 396 -14.09 23.28 19.18
CA LYS A 396 -15.15 23.58 20.17
C LYS A 396 -14.66 24.35 21.40
N ALA A 397 -13.35 24.47 21.60
CA ALA A 397 -12.78 25.31 22.65
C ALA A 397 -12.74 26.81 22.26
N VAL A 398 -13.02 27.15 21.00
CA VAL A 398 -13.15 28.53 20.51
C VAL A 398 -14.56 29.02 20.83
N ASN A 399 -14.69 30.04 21.69
CA ASN A 399 -15.97 30.62 22.13
C ASN A 399 -17.02 29.52 22.46
N PRO A 400 -16.73 28.66 23.45
CA PRO A 400 -17.48 27.43 23.67
C PRO A 400 -18.93 27.71 24.03
N THR A 401 -19.85 27.02 23.34
CA THR A 401 -21.30 27.04 23.59
C THR A 401 -21.81 25.76 24.26
N ASN A 402 -20.89 24.91 24.71
CA ASN A 402 -21.16 23.62 25.33
C ASN A 402 -20.09 23.31 26.39
N VAL A 403 -20.46 22.50 27.38
CA VAL A 403 -19.63 22.09 28.53
C VAL A 403 -18.33 21.40 28.08
N MET A 404 -18.40 20.52 27.08
CA MET A 404 -17.23 19.82 26.56
C MET A 404 -16.20 20.81 25.99
N GLY A 405 -16.64 21.75 25.17
CA GLY A 405 -15.80 22.83 24.64
C GLY A 405 -15.25 23.73 25.74
N ALA A 406 -16.07 24.09 26.73
CA ALA A 406 -15.67 24.95 27.84
C ALA A 406 -14.58 24.30 28.70
N THR A 407 -14.71 23.00 29.00
CA THR A 407 -13.71 22.25 29.78
C THR A 407 -12.40 22.07 29.00
N LYS A 408 -12.45 21.87 27.68
CA LYS A 408 -11.23 21.89 26.85
C LYS A 408 -10.58 23.26 26.77
N ARG A 409 -11.36 24.35 26.78
CA ARG A 409 -10.83 25.71 26.88
C ARG A 409 -10.14 25.95 28.23
N LEU A 410 -10.71 25.44 29.32
CA LEU A 410 -10.06 25.48 30.64
C LEU A 410 -8.77 24.65 30.65
N ALA A 411 -8.73 23.50 30.00
CA ALA A 411 -7.51 22.70 29.85
C ALA A 411 -6.38 23.46 29.13
N GLU A 412 -6.70 24.26 28.10
CA GLU A 412 -5.73 25.16 27.46
C GLU A 412 -5.23 26.24 28.43
N MET A 413 -6.11 26.76 29.29
CA MET A 413 -5.72 27.74 30.31
C MET A 413 -4.82 27.11 31.38
N CYS A 414 -5.04 25.85 31.75
CA CYS A 414 -4.19 25.10 32.66
C CYS A 414 -2.74 25.02 32.14
N ILE A 415 -2.54 24.58 30.90
CA ILE A 415 -1.18 24.46 30.35
C ILE A 415 -0.51 25.83 30.14
N ARG A 416 -1.29 26.88 29.84
CA ARG A 416 -0.77 28.26 29.77
C ARG A 416 -0.32 28.78 31.14
N ALA A 417 -1.08 28.49 32.19
CA ALA A 417 -0.68 28.84 33.55
C ALA A 417 0.62 28.09 33.94
N MET A 418 0.74 26.81 33.58
CA MET A 418 1.95 26.01 33.79
C MET A 418 3.16 26.54 33.02
N GLN A 419 2.99 26.98 31.78
CA GLN A 419 4.05 27.63 30.99
C GLN A 419 4.65 28.83 31.73
N THR A 420 3.82 29.62 32.41
CA THR A 420 4.24 30.82 33.16
C THR A 420 4.65 30.55 34.61
N LYS A 421 4.58 29.30 35.09
CA LYS A 421 4.91 28.94 36.47
C LYS A 421 6.40 29.18 36.74
N PRO A 422 6.78 29.89 37.82
CA PRO A 422 8.19 30.08 38.16
C PRO A 422 8.96 28.76 38.27
N GLY A 423 10.12 28.68 37.63
CA GLY A 423 10.96 27.48 37.61
C GLY A 423 10.55 26.39 36.61
N ASN A 424 9.47 26.57 35.85
CA ASN A 424 9.10 25.65 34.79
C ASN A 424 10.07 25.71 33.60
N THR A 425 10.48 24.56 33.09
CA THR A 425 11.30 24.44 31.86
C THR A 425 10.61 23.68 30.73
N THR A 426 9.40 23.16 30.98
CA THR A 426 8.62 22.41 29.98
C THR A 426 7.96 23.36 29.00
N ALA A 427 8.13 23.11 27.69
CA ALA A 427 7.42 23.81 26.63
C ALA A 427 6.02 23.21 26.47
N PHE A 428 4.99 23.97 26.82
CA PHE A 428 3.59 23.57 26.68
C PHE A 428 2.99 24.15 25.40
N ALA A 429 2.33 23.31 24.61
CA ALA A 429 1.56 23.75 23.46
C ALA A 429 0.22 23.02 23.39
N ALA A 430 -0.76 23.65 22.73
CA ALA A 430 -2.02 23.00 22.36
C ALA A 430 -2.20 23.01 20.85
N VAL A 431 -2.85 21.97 20.32
CA VAL A 431 -3.21 21.89 18.90
C VAL A 431 -4.72 21.75 18.77
N ARG A 432 -5.35 22.70 18.09
CA ARG A 432 -6.79 22.70 17.79
C ARG A 432 -7.04 22.20 16.38
N PHE A 433 -7.97 21.28 16.27
CA PHE A 433 -8.51 20.85 14.99
C PHE A 433 -9.99 20.49 15.10
N GLY A 434 -10.64 20.39 13.94
CA GLY A 434 -12.06 20.09 13.82
C GLY A 434 -12.35 18.59 13.89
N ASN A 435 -13.37 18.15 13.15
CA ASN A 435 -13.76 16.75 13.17
C ASN A 435 -12.76 15.88 12.41
N VAL A 436 -12.60 14.66 12.90
CA VAL A 436 -11.74 13.65 12.26
C VAL A 436 -12.59 12.48 11.80
N LEU A 437 -12.42 12.09 10.53
CA LEU A 437 -13.16 11.02 9.87
C LEU A 437 -12.94 9.69 10.59
N GLY A 438 -14.01 8.90 10.71
CA GLY A 438 -13.95 7.56 11.30
C GLY A 438 -13.66 7.51 12.81
N SER A 439 -13.53 8.64 13.51
CA SER A 439 -13.25 8.62 14.95
C SER A 439 -14.37 7.96 15.77
N SER A 440 -14.02 7.35 16.91
CA SER A 440 -14.95 6.59 17.75
C SER A 440 -16.17 7.41 18.13
N GLY A 441 -17.36 6.83 17.96
CA GLY A 441 -18.64 7.49 18.27
C GLY A 441 -18.96 8.73 17.43
N SER A 442 -18.30 8.93 16.28
CA SER A 442 -18.64 10.01 15.34
C SER A 442 -19.82 9.66 14.42
N VAL A 443 -20.22 10.61 13.59
CA VAL A 443 -21.37 10.48 12.68
C VAL A 443 -21.19 9.37 11.64
N ILE A 444 -19.95 9.12 11.18
CA ILE A 444 -19.66 8.12 10.14
C ILE A 444 -19.95 6.70 10.64
N PRO A 445 -19.41 6.22 11.79
CA PRO A 445 -19.81 4.95 12.37
C PRO A 445 -21.32 4.81 12.60
N THR A 446 -21.99 5.89 13.00
CA THR A 446 -23.45 5.90 13.20
C THR A 446 -24.20 5.67 11.89
N PHE A 447 -23.83 6.39 10.83
CA PHE A 447 -24.42 6.19 9.50
C PHE A 447 -24.17 4.78 8.98
N LYS A 448 -22.95 4.25 9.15
CA LYS A 448 -22.63 2.88 8.76
C LYS A 448 -23.56 1.86 9.43
N LYS A 449 -23.72 1.96 10.76
CA LYS A 449 -24.64 1.10 11.52
C LYS A 449 -26.11 1.27 11.10
N GLN A 450 -26.54 2.49 10.79
CA GLN A 450 -27.91 2.76 10.32
C GLN A 450 -28.16 2.12 8.96
N ILE A 451 -27.21 2.26 8.03
CA ILE A 451 -27.30 1.67 6.70
C ILE A 451 -27.28 0.13 6.77
N GLU A 452 -26.40 -0.45 7.59
CA GLU A 452 -26.35 -1.90 7.81
C GLU A 452 -27.66 -2.46 8.39
N LYS A 453 -28.41 -1.66 9.14
CA LYS A 453 -29.74 -2.00 9.68
C LYS A 453 -30.90 -1.76 8.69
N GLY A 454 -30.64 -1.26 7.49
CA GLY A 454 -31.67 -0.92 6.50
C GLY A 454 -32.25 0.49 6.61
N GLY A 455 -31.65 1.37 7.42
CA GLY A 455 -32.08 2.77 7.59
C GLY A 455 -33.19 2.97 8.63
N PRO A 456 -33.74 4.20 8.74
CA PRO A 456 -33.32 5.42 8.05
C PRO A 456 -31.99 5.98 8.59
N VAL A 457 -31.26 6.73 7.75
CA VAL A 457 -30.06 7.47 8.17
C VAL A 457 -30.48 8.83 8.74
N THR A 458 -30.05 9.15 9.96
CA THR A 458 -30.53 10.35 10.67
C THR A 458 -29.55 11.51 10.56
N VAL A 459 -29.91 12.56 9.82
CA VAL A 459 -29.14 13.82 9.76
C VAL A 459 -29.80 14.86 10.65
N THR A 460 -29.03 15.52 11.52
CA THR A 460 -29.56 16.46 12.52
C THR A 460 -30.21 17.71 11.91
N HIS A 461 -29.63 18.26 10.83
CA HIS A 461 -30.19 19.40 10.11
C HIS A 461 -29.63 19.43 8.67
N PRO A 462 -30.42 19.75 7.63
CA PRO A 462 -29.96 19.71 6.23
C PRO A 462 -28.77 20.63 5.94
N GLU A 463 -28.73 21.80 6.58
CA GLU A 463 -27.68 22.81 6.38
C GLU A 463 -26.45 22.62 7.29
N ILE A 464 -26.39 21.56 8.11
CA ILE A 464 -25.26 21.40 9.03
C ILE A 464 -23.99 21.02 8.26
N THR A 465 -22.97 21.87 8.38
CA THR A 465 -21.64 21.64 7.81
C THR A 465 -20.61 21.34 8.89
N ARG A 466 -19.60 20.53 8.54
CA ARG A 466 -18.45 20.27 9.40
C ARG A 466 -17.17 20.21 8.58
N PHE A 467 -16.08 20.66 9.18
CA PHE A 467 -14.74 20.48 8.65
C PHE A 467 -14.22 19.09 8.99
N PHE A 468 -13.56 18.43 8.04
CA PHE A 468 -13.06 17.07 8.22
C PHE A 468 -11.60 16.94 7.78
N MET A 469 -10.90 16.07 8.49
CA MET A 469 -9.55 15.62 8.20
C MET A 469 -9.47 14.12 8.50
N THR A 470 -8.51 13.41 7.89
CA THR A 470 -8.27 12.00 8.26
C THR A 470 -7.52 11.91 9.60
N ILE A 471 -7.65 10.79 10.33
CA ILE A 471 -6.92 10.60 11.59
C ILE A 471 -5.39 10.69 11.37
N PRO A 472 -4.81 10.02 10.35
CA PRO A 472 -3.37 10.10 10.13
C PRO A 472 -2.88 11.51 9.81
N GLU A 473 -3.63 12.27 9.02
CA GLU A 473 -3.29 13.66 8.69
C GLU A 473 -3.35 14.57 9.93
N ALA A 474 -4.40 14.47 10.74
CA ALA A 474 -4.54 15.26 11.96
C ALA A 474 -3.39 14.99 12.93
N VAL A 475 -3.04 13.71 13.12
CA VAL A 475 -1.93 13.33 13.99
C VAL A 475 -0.58 13.76 13.43
N GLY A 476 -0.34 13.62 12.14
CA GLY A 476 0.94 14.05 11.56
C GLY A 476 1.14 15.57 11.70
N LEU A 477 0.08 16.37 11.52
CA LEU A 477 0.12 17.81 11.78
C LEU A 477 0.30 18.14 13.26
N VAL A 478 -0.32 17.38 14.17
CA VAL A 478 -0.09 17.51 15.63
C VAL A 478 1.38 17.26 15.98
N LEU A 479 1.99 16.22 15.42
CA LEU A 479 3.41 15.93 15.61
C LEU A 479 4.28 17.07 15.07
N GLN A 480 3.91 17.65 13.93
CA GLN A 480 4.62 18.79 13.35
C GLN A 480 4.51 20.04 14.23
N CYS A 481 3.32 20.35 14.74
CA CYS A 481 3.14 21.42 15.73
C CYS A 481 3.97 21.17 16.99
N GLY A 482 4.05 19.93 17.48
CA GLY A 482 4.91 19.56 18.59
C GLY A 482 6.40 19.82 18.31
N ALA A 483 6.85 19.53 17.08
CA ALA A 483 8.22 19.80 16.67
C ALA A 483 8.53 21.30 16.65
N LEU A 484 7.58 22.12 16.19
CA LEU A 484 7.68 23.58 16.09
C LEU A 484 7.42 24.35 17.41
N ALA A 485 6.85 23.71 18.42
CA ALA A 485 6.48 24.38 19.67
C ALA A 485 7.70 24.76 20.51
N ASP A 486 7.83 26.04 20.87
CA ASP A 486 8.85 26.57 21.78
C ASP A 486 8.28 26.96 23.17
N GLY A 487 6.96 26.96 23.32
CA GLY A 487 6.24 27.12 24.59
C GLY A 487 5.22 28.26 24.56
N GLY A 488 3.98 27.95 24.95
CA GLY A 488 2.86 28.87 25.05
C GLY A 488 1.96 28.95 23.81
N GLU A 489 2.29 28.25 22.73
CA GLU A 489 1.55 28.30 21.48
C GLU A 489 0.22 27.52 21.55
N ILE A 490 -0.79 28.06 20.86
CA ILE A 490 -2.03 27.35 20.54
C ILE A 490 -2.13 27.29 19.01
N PHE A 491 -1.74 26.16 18.44
CA PHE A 491 -1.83 25.92 17.00
C PHE A 491 -3.27 25.68 16.58
N VAL A 492 -3.61 26.12 15.37
CA VAL A 492 -4.91 25.85 14.72
C VAL A 492 -4.62 25.24 13.36
N LEU A 493 -5.09 24.02 13.12
CA LEU A 493 -4.86 23.34 11.85
C LEU A 493 -5.82 23.86 10.78
N ASP A 494 -5.31 24.03 9.56
CA ASP A 494 -6.15 24.29 8.40
C ASP A 494 -6.93 23.02 8.03
N MET A 495 -8.26 23.11 8.14
CA MET A 495 -9.16 22.00 7.90
C MET A 495 -9.71 21.97 6.47
N GLY A 496 -9.32 22.92 5.60
CA GLY A 496 -9.83 23.04 4.24
C GLY A 496 -11.30 23.42 4.20
N ASN A 497 -12.02 22.94 3.18
CA ASN A 497 -13.42 23.31 2.96
C ASN A 497 -14.40 22.51 3.84
N PRO A 498 -15.44 23.15 4.39
CA PRO A 498 -16.46 22.46 5.16
C PRO A 498 -17.36 21.62 4.24
N MET A 499 -17.85 20.49 4.75
CA MET A 499 -18.77 19.60 4.02
C MET A 499 -20.12 19.51 4.71
N LYS A 500 -21.21 19.47 3.95
CA LYS A 500 -22.55 19.23 4.51
C LYS A 500 -22.68 17.78 4.95
N ILE A 501 -23.21 17.55 6.15
CA ILE A 501 -23.40 16.19 6.69
C ILE A 501 -24.42 15.40 5.86
N ILE A 502 -25.41 16.06 5.26
CA ILE A 502 -26.38 15.41 4.37
C ILE A 502 -25.71 14.84 3.11
N ASP A 503 -24.70 15.52 2.57
CA ASP A 503 -23.99 15.05 1.38
C ASP A 503 -23.13 13.83 1.71
N ILE A 504 -22.50 13.83 2.89
CA ILE A 504 -21.79 12.66 3.43
C ILE A 504 -22.75 11.48 3.61
N ALA A 505 -23.93 11.69 4.20
CA ALA A 505 -24.94 10.64 4.37
C ALA A 505 -25.36 10.05 3.01
N ARG A 506 -25.68 10.90 2.03
CA ARG A 506 -26.06 10.48 0.68
C ARG A 506 -24.96 9.67 -0.01
N GLN A 507 -23.71 10.11 0.11
CA GLN A 507 -22.55 9.39 -0.42
C GLN A 507 -22.39 8.02 0.25
N MET A 508 -22.55 7.92 1.58
CA MET A 508 -22.47 6.65 2.31
C MET A 508 -23.58 5.66 1.92
N ILE A 509 -24.80 6.16 1.71
CA ILE A 509 -25.94 5.36 1.24
C ILE A 509 -25.64 4.81 -0.17
N SER A 510 -25.22 5.69 -1.10
CA SER A 510 -24.84 5.29 -2.46
C SER A 510 -23.66 4.33 -2.48
N LEU A 511 -22.66 4.52 -1.61
CA LEU A 511 -21.57 3.59 -1.44
C LEU A 511 -22.07 2.22 -0.96
N SER A 512 -23.04 2.19 -0.07
CA SER A 512 -23.54 0.92 0.45
C SER A 512 -24.48 0.19 -0.52
N GLY A 513 -24.67 0.69 -1.74
CA GLY A 513 -25.49 0.08 -2.79
C GLY A 513 -26.98 0.45 -2.71
N PHE A 514 -27.33 1.45 -1.91
CA PHE A 514 -28.71 1.93 -1.74
C PHE A 514 -28.93 3.27 -2.45
N GLU A 515 -30.18 3.59 -2.77
CA GLU A 515 -30.56 4.91 -3.30
C GLU A 515 -30.91 5.89 -2.17
N PRO A 516 -30.29 7.09 -2.12
CA PRO A 516 -30.60 8.08 -1.11
C PRO A 516 -31.94 8.77 -1.37
N ASN A 517 -32.62 9.15 -0.28
CA ASN A 517 -33.94 9.81 -0.25
C ASN A 517 -35.11 8.93 -0.76
N VAL A 518 -34.98 7.61 -0.63
CA VAL A 518 -36.04 6.61 -0.89
C VAL A 518 -36.62 6.11 0.42
#